data_AF-A0A7X0EFR1-F1
#
_entry.id   AF-A0A7X0EFR1-F1
#
_cell.length_a   1.000
_cell.length_b   1.000
_cell.length_c   1.000
_cell.angle_alpha   90.00
_cell.angle_beta   90.00
_cell.angle_gamma   90.00
#
_symmetry.space_group_name_H-M   'P 1'
#
loop_
_entity.id
_entity.type
_entity.pdbx_description
1 polymer ?
#
loop_
_entity_poly.entity_id
_entity_poly.type
_entity_poly.pdbx_seq_one_letter_code
_entity_poly.pdbx_strand_id
1 'polypeptide(L)'
;MNIVADITVRPPSWLPLPTVPRSGAAAPPLAGMALIAQAMGLAARREGQGLLSNPFESVDAEDAPEGELSAAAWRDGWLAGL
;
A
#
# COMPACT_ATOMS: atom_id res chain seq x y z
N MET A 1 -35.15 -2.58 -13.06
CA MET A 1 -34.08 -3.10 -13.94
C MET A 1 -32.79 -2.42 -13.53
N ASN A 2 -31.90 -3.13 -12.84
CA ASN A 2 -30.61 -2.60 -12.38
C ASN A 2 -29.55 -2.83 -13.46
N ILE A 3 -28.98 -1.76 -14.00
CA ILE A 3 -27.82 -1.80 -14.89
C ILE A 3 -26.59 -1.64 -14.01
N VAL A 4 -25.96 -2.76 -13.64
CA VAL A 4 -24.61 -2.75 -13.08
C VAL A 4 -23.67 -2.54 -14.26
N ALA A 5 -23.20 -1.31 -14.43
CA ALA A 5 -22.17 -1.01 -15.42
C ALA A 5 -20.84 -1.58 -14.92
N ASP A 6 -20.37 -2.63 -15.59
CA ASP A 6 -19.03 -3.16 -15.47
C ASP A 6 -18.05 -2.12 -16.05
N ILE A 7 -17.49 -1.27 -15.17
CA ILE A 7 -16.47 -0.30 -15.57
C ILE A 7 -15.13 -1.02 -15.63
N THR A 8 -14.91 -1.76 -16.73
CA THR A 8 -13.57 -2.22 -17.10
C THR A 8 -12.76 -0.99 -17.55
N VAL A 9 -12.11 -0.31 -16.60
CA VAL A 9 -11.17 0.78 -16.90
C VAL A 9 -9.93 0.16 -17.53
N ARG A 10 -9.85 0.21 -18.86
CA ARG A 10 -8.67 -0.22 -19.60
C ARG A 10 -7.59 0.86 -19.45
N PRO A 11 -6.41 0.58 -18.86
CA PRO A 11 -5.38 1.58 -18.73
C PRO A 11 -4.87 2.03 -20.11
N PRO A 12 -4.54 3.32 -20.30
CA PRO A 12 -4.04 3.85 -21.57
C PRO A 12 -2.71 3.18 -21.96
N SER A 13 -2.57 2.87 -23.24
CA SER A 13 -1.47 2.09 -23.85
C SER A 13 -0.07 2.71 -23.76
N TRP A 14 0.06 3.85 -23.08
CA TRP A 14 1.30 4.61 -22.92
C TRP A 14 1.87 4.50 -21.51
N LEU A 15 1.12 3.92 -20.57
CA LEU A 15 1.64 3.58 -19.25
C LEU A 15 2.37 2.24 -19.36
N PRO A 16 3.69 2.18 -19.06
CA PRO A 16 4.34 0.91 -18.89
C PRO A 16 3.60 0.17 -17.76
N LEU A 17 3.00 -0.96 -18.09
CA LEU A 17 2.44 -1.88 -17.10
C LEU A 17 3.54 -2.14 -16.07
N PRO A 18 3.31 -1.90 -14.76
CA PRO A 18 4.27 -2.29 -13.75
C PRO A 18 4.44 -3.80 -13.90
N THR A 19 5.61 -4.21 -14.42
CA THR A 19 6.02 -5.60 -14.45
C THR A 19 6.26 -5.95 -13.01
N VAL A 20 5.23 -6.43 -12.31
CA VAL A 20 5.39 -6.95 -10.96
C VAL A 20 6.22 -8.23 -11.14
N PRO A 21 7.47 -8.28 -10.66
CA PRO A 21 8.21 -9.53 -10.69
C PRO A 21 7.42 -10.53 -9.86
N ARG A 22 6.91 -11.58 -10.53
CA ARG A 22 6.23 -12.69 -9.89
C ARG A 22 7.28 -13.52 -9.15
N SER A 23 7.78 -12.99 -8.04
CA SER A 23 8.68 -13.72 -7.16
C SER A 23 7.82 -14.73 -6.39
N GLY A 24 7.82 -15.97 -6.86
CA GLY A 24 7.13 -17.12 -6.27
C GLY A 24 7.79 -17.62 -5.00
N ALA A 25 7.98 -16.74 -4.02
CA ALA A 25 8.19 -17.11 -2.64
C ALA A 25 6.94 -16.69 -1.88
N ALA A 26 6.25 -17.64 -1.25
CA ALA A 26 5.22 -17.32 -0.28
C ALA A 26 5.92 -16.58 0.88
N ALA A 27 6.03 -15.27 0.76
CA ALA A 27 6.51 -14.42 1.83
C ALA A 27 5.57 -14.66 3.01
N PRO A 28 6.10 -14.78 4.24
CA PRO A 28 5.25 -14.90 5.42
C PRO A 28 4.21 -13.77 5.39
N PRO A 29 2.96 -14.01 5.82
CA PRO A 29 1.87 -13.03 5.69
C PRO A 29 2.24 -11.64 6.27
N LEU A 30 3.09 -11.62 7.30
CA LEU A 30 3.69 -10.43 7.90
C LEU A 30 4.53 -9.60 6.91
N ALA A 31 5.32 -10.25 6.07
CA ALA A 31 6.09 -9.60 5.02
C ALA A 31 5.18 -9.06 3.90
N GLY A 32 4.07 -9.74 3.61
CA GLY A 32 3.06 -9.24 2.67
C GLY A 32 2.43 -7.93 3.14
N MET A 33 2.10 -7.83 4.42
CA MET A 33 1.45 -6.64 4.99
C MET A 33 2.41 -5.45 5.09
N ALA A 34 3.67 -5.67 5.46
CA ALA A 34 4.70 -4.64 5.43
C ALA A 34 4.92 -4.08 4.01
N LEU A 35 4.93 -4.93 2.99
CA LEU A 35 5.04 -4.50 1.59
C LEU A 35 3.84 -3.67 1.13
N ILE A 36 2.63 -4.06 1.53
CA ILE A 36 1.41 -3.28 1.24
C ILE A 36 1.48 -1.92 1.93
N ALA A 37 1.87 -1.89 3.20
CA ALA A 37 2.01 -0.66 3.97
C ALA A 37 3.03 0.30 3.34
N GLN A 38 4.19 -0.23 2.92
CA GLN A 38 5.21 0.55 2.22
C GLN A 38 4.71 1.11 0.89
N ALA A 39 4.03 0.30 0.08
CA ALA A 39 3.45 0.76 -1.18
C ALA A 39 2.40 1.86 -0.97
N MET A 40 1.58 1.73 0.08
CA MET A 40 0.61 2.76 0.47
C MET A 40 1.27 4.06 0.91
N GLY A 41 2.37 4.00 1.69
CA GLY A 41 3.12 5.19 2.09
C GLY A 41 3.67 5.94 0.87
N LEU A 42 4.24 5.20 -0.08
CA LEU A 42 4.75 5.76 -1.33
C LEU A 42 3.65 6.46 -2.15
N ALA A 43 2.47 5.82 -2.27
CA ALA A 43 1.32 6.40 -2.96
C ALA A 43 0.81 7.66 -2.23
N ALA A 44 0.67 7.59 -0.91
CA ALA A 44 0.25 8.72 -0.07
C ALA A 44 1.15 9.94 -0.27
N ARG A 45 2.48 9.76 -0.31
CA ARG A 45 3.42 10.86 -0.57
C ARG A 45 3.18 11.50 -1.94
N ARG A 46 3.00 10.68 -2.98
CA ARG A 46 2.74 11.15 -4.37
C ARG A 46 1.43 11.90 -4.50
N GLU A 47 0.43 11.53 -3.72
CA GLU A 47 -0.88 12.19 -3.66
C GLU A 47 -0.88 13.44 -2.76
N GLY A 48 0.24 13.77 -2.12
CA GLY A 48 0.36 14.92 -1.23
C GLY A 48 -0.27 14.71 0.15
N GLN A 49 -0.53 13.46 0.53
CA GLN A 49 -1.02 13.14 1.87
C GLN A 49 0.06 13.34 2.92
N GLY A 50 -0.34 13.78 4.11
CA GLY A 50 0.57 14.00 5.23
C GLY A 50 1.03 12.68 5.88
N LEU A 51 2.20 12.70 6.50
CA LEU A 51 2.73 11.55 7.25
C LEU A 51 1.80 11.11 8.40
N LEU A 52 1.01 12.03 8.95
CA LEU A 52 0.03 11.77 10.01
C LEU A 52 -1.25 11.07 9.51
N SER A 53 -1.39 10.86 8.20
CA SER A 53 -2.51 10.12 7.61
C SER A 53 -2.24 8.61 7.58
N ASN A 54 -1.26 8.12 8.34
CA ASN A 54 -0.87 6.72 8.39
C ASN A 54 -2.03 5.85 8.93
N PRO A 55 -2.65 4.98 8.12
CA PRO A 55 -3.78 4.16 8.56
C PRO A 55 -3.38 3.00 9.48
N PHE A 56 -2.07 2.75 9.62
CA PHE A 56 -1.54 1.71 10.50
C PHE A 56 -1.12 2.27 11.87
N GLU A 57 -1.13 3.60 12.06
CA GLU A 57 -1.05 4.20 13.39
C GLU A 57 -2.40 4.02 14.10
N SER A 58 -2.54 2.91 14.80
CA SER A 58 -3.65 2.71 15.73
C SER A 58 -3.39 3.51 17.01
N VAL A 59 -4.36 4.33 17.41
CA VAL A 59 -4.32 5.11 18.66
C VAL A 59 -4.60 4.22 19.89
N ASP A 60 -5.16 3.02 19.67
CA ASP A 60 -5.58 2.07 20.71
C ASP A 60 -5.07 0.64 20.43
N ALA A 61 -3.90 0.49 19.80
CA ALA A 61 -3.32 -0.83 19.62
C ALA A 61 -2.79 -1.33 20.97
N GLU A 62 -3.52 -2.25 21.61
CA GLU A 62 -2.90 -3.18 22.55
C GLU A 62 -1.82 -3.97 21.79
N ASP A 63 -0.59 -3.45 21.85
CA ASP A 63 0.72 -4.07 21.60
C ASP A 63 0.75 -5.28 20.65
N ALA A 64 0.10 -5.17 19.50
CA ALA A 64 0.24 -6.16 18.43
C ALA A 64 1.48 -5.78 17.60
N PRO A 65 2.59 -6.56 17.66
CA PRO A 65 3.84 -6.23 16.96
C PRO A 65 3.67 -6.10 15.44
N GLU A 66 2.60 -6.66 14.89
CA GLU A 66 2.26 -6.58 13.46
C GLU A 66 1.81 -5.18 13.02
N GLY A 67 1.12 -4.45 13.91
CA GLY A 67 0.66 -3.08 13.65
C GLY A 67 1.82 -2.09 13.63
N GLU A 68 2.77 -2.24 14.55
CA GLU A 68 3.98 -1.40 14.62
C GLU A 68 4.86 -1.58 13.37
N LEU A 69 5.05 -2.82 12.93
CA LEU A 69 5.86 -3.14 11.74
C LEU A 69 5.24 -2.58 10.45
N SER A 70 3.90 -2.65 10.34
CA SER A 70 3.17 -2.05 9.21
C SER A 70 3.23 -0.52 9.24
N ALA A 71 3.12 0.10 10.43
CA ALA A 71 3.24 1.54 10.59
C ALA A 71 4.65 2.04 10.22
N ALA A 72 5.70 1.33 10.64
CA ALA A 72 7.07 1.64 10.24
C ALA A 72 7.26 1.52 8.72
N ALA A 73 6.81 0.41 8.11
CA ALA A 73 6.93 0.19 6.68
C ALA A 73 6.18 1.26 5.85
N TRP A 74 5.01 1.73 6.31
CA TRP A 74 4.30 2.83 5.69
C TRP A 74 5.10 4.14 5.74
N ARG A 75 5.67 4.49 6.90
CA ARG A 75 6.50 5.70 7.04
C ARG A 75 7.72 5.63 6.13
N ASP A 76 8.37 4.48 6.03
CA ASP A 76 9.51 4.25 5.13
C ASP A 76 9.10 4.48 3.66
N GLY A 77 7.95 3.94 3.26
CA GLY A 77 7.40 4.15 1.92
C GLY A 77 7.11 5.62 1.62
N TRP A 78 6.55 6.35 2.59
CA TRP A 78 6.25 7.78 2.45
C TRP A 78 7.53 8.62 2.32
N LEU A 79 8.56 8.33 3.13
CA LEU A 79 9.86 9.00 3.07
C LEU A 79 10.61 8.72 1.76
N ALA A 80 10.45 7.53 1.18
CA ALA A 80 11.06 7.16 -0.09
C ALA A 80 10.40 7.84 -1.32
N GLY A 81 9.20 8.42 -1.17
CA GLY A 81 8.44 9.03 -2.27
C GLY A 81 8.82 10.48 -2.63
N LEU A 82 10.03 10.93 -2.28
CA LEU A 82 10.56 12.27 -2.59
C LEU A 82 10.98 12.44 -4.05
#